data_AF-A0A3N5RFU1-F1
#
_entry.id   AF-A0A3N5RFU1-F1
#
_cell.length_a   1.000
_cell.length_b   1.000
_cell.length_c   1.000
_cell.angle_alpha   90.00
_cell.angle_beta   90.00
_cell.angle_gamma   90.00
#
_symmetry.space_group_name_H-M   'P 1'
#
loop_
_entity.id
_entity.type
_entity.pdbx_description
1 polymer ?
#
loop_
_entity_poly.entity_id
_entity_poly.type
_entity_poly.pdbx_seq_one_letter_code
_entity_poly.pdbx_strand_id
1 'polypeptide(L)'
;MRELKTDNIIKEINDSEAELLHELDGRAARLWERIRIAPEQWSHNQYAGLGPVWVVGVLGKRCLYLNSVEGGWGWGRYARWGQVSEYHWEQQDIHHVIFQTLFAIDNGGMG
;
A
#
# COMPACT_ATOMS: atom_id res chain seq x y z
N MET A 1 19.72 -6.47 -5.78
CA MET A 1 18.35 -5.91 -5.81
C MET A 1 18.32 -4.76 -6.80
N ARG A 2 17.34 -4.72 -7.70
CA ARG A 2 17.17 -3.66 -8.69
C ARG A 2 15.86 -2.96 -8.38
N GLU A 3 15.92 -1.72 -7.94
CA GLU A 3 14.74 -0.87 -7.75
C GLU A 3 14.05 -0.62 -9.10
N LEU A 4 12.72 -0.64 -9.11
CA LEU A 4 11.95 -0.29 -10.31
C LEU A 4 12.16 1.19 -10.66
N LYS A 5 12.20 1.50 -11.96
CA LYS A 5 12.20 2.90 -12.43
C LYS A 5 10.84 3.54 -12.16
N THR A 6 10.80 4.85 -11.94
CA THR A 6 9.56 5.60 -11.62
C THR A 6 8.41 5.33 -12.60
N ASP A 7 8.66 5.34 -13.91
CA ASP A 7 7.60 5.09 -14.90
C ASP A 7 7.02 3.67 -14.78
N ASN A 8 7.87 2.69 -14.43
CA ASN A 8 7.41 1.32 -14.18
C ASN A 8 6.58 1.25 -12.90
N ILE A 9 6.93 2.04 -11.87
CA ILE A 9 6.17 2.09 -10.61
C ILE A 9 4.79 2.69 -10.84
N ILE A 10 4.69 3.81 -11.53
CA ILE A 10 3.38 4.42 -11.81
C ILE A 10 2.51 3.46 -12.62
N LYS A 11 3.09 2.76 -13.60
CA LYS A 11 2.38 1.72 -14.35
C LYS A 11 1.90 0.60 -13.43
N GLU A 12 2.77 0.08 -12.56
CA GLU A 12 2.44 -0.98 -11.60
C GLU A 12 1.30 -0.59 -10.67
N ILE A 13 1.33 0.64 -10.14
CA ILE A 13 0.27 1.19 -9.29
C ILE A 13 -1.06 1.22 -10.06
N ASN A 14 -1.05 1.75 -11.28
CA ASN A 14 -2.25 1.86 -12.09
C ASN A 14 -2.82 0.48 -12.49
N ASP A 15 -1.95 -0.47 -12.85
CA ASP A 15 -2.36 -1.82 -13.20
C ASP A 15 -2.96 -2.53 -11.98
N SER A 16 -2.30 -2.45 -10.82
CA SER A 16 -2.80 -3.01 -9.56
C SER A 16 -4.13 -2.38 -9.13
N GLU A 17 -4.29 -1.05 -9.26
CA GLU A 17 -5.57 -0.39 -8.97
C GLU A 17 -6.69 -0.82 -9.94
N ALA A 18 -6.37 -1.03 -11.22
CA ALA A 18 -7.35 -1.51 -12.20
C ALA A 18 -7.80 -2.94 -11.88
N GLU A 19 -6.86 -3.83 -11.53
CA GLU A 19 -7.16 -5.19 -11.07
C GLU A 19 -7.98 -5.18 -9.78
N LEU A 20 -7.61 -4.34 -8.81
CA LEU A 20 -8.38 -4.16 -7.59
C LEU A 20 -9.82 -3.79 -7.89
N LEU A 21 -10.06 -2.79 -8.75
CA LEU A 21 -11.41 -2.35 -9.09
C LEU A 21 -12.23 -3.41 -9.82
N HIS A 22 -11.59 -4.36 -10.51
CA HIS A 22 -12.25 -5.51 -11.12
C HIS A 22 -12.69 -6.55 -10.07
N GLU A 23 -11.87 -6.77 -9.04
CA GLU A 23 -12.12 -7.76 -8.00
C GLU A 23 -13.01 -7.25 -6.85
N LEU A 24 -13.03 -5.94 -6.60
CA LEU A 24 -13.76 -5.38 -5.47
C LEU A 24 -15.27 -5.37 -5.70
N ASP A 25 -15.99 -5.98 -4.77
CA ASP A 25 -17.44 -5.87 -4.68
C ASP A 25 -17.90 -5.25 -3.35
N GLY A 26 -19.18 -4.84 -3.32
CA GLY A 26 -19.92 -4.53 -2.10
C GLY A 26 -19.17 -3.69 -1.05
N ARG A 27 -18.74 -4.36 0.04
CA ARG A 27 -18.10 -3.69 1.19
C ARG A 27 -16.64 -3.36 0.93
N ALA A 28 -15.93 -4.17 0.15
CA ALA A 28 -14.50 -3.98 -0.11
C ALA A 28 -14.27 -2.75 -0.99
N ALA A 29 -15.11 -2.53 -2.02
CA ALA A 29 -15.15 -1.29 -2.80
C ALA A 29 -15.34 -0.04 -1.91
N ARG A 30 -16.29 -0.10 -0.97
CA ARG A 30 -16.55 1.00 -0.04
C ARG A 30 -15.45 1.22 0.99
N LEU A 31 -14.64 0.21 1.30
CA LEU A 31 -13.46 0.37 2.13
C LEU A 31 -12.38 1.10 1.34
N TRP A 32 -12.09 0.62 0.12
CA TRP A 32 -11.10 1.22 -0.78
C TRP A 32 -11.35 2.72 -1.01
N GLU A 33 -12.58 3.10 -1.37
CA GLU A 33 -12.97 4.51 -1.58
C GLU A 33 -12.71 5.43 -0.38
N ARG A 34 -12.68 4.89 0.84
CA ARG A 34 -12.46 5.68 2.06
C ARG A 34 -11.00 5.81 2.45
N ILE A 35 -10.17 4.86 2.03
CA ILE A 35 -8.77 4.81 2.44
C ILE A 35 -7.83 5.25 1.31
N ARG A 36 -8.27 5.16 0.05
CA ARG A 36 -7.44 5.52 -1.11
C ARG A 36 -7.03 7.00 -1.06
N ILE A 37 -5.80 7.25 -1.45
CA ILE A 37 -5.24 8.58 -1.69
C ILE A 37 -4.62 8.58 -3.09
N ALA A 38 -4.31 9.76 -3.63
CA ALA A 38 -3.48 9.80 -4.83
C ALA A 38 -2.11 9.14 -4.54
N PRO A 39 -1.50 8.43 -5.49
CA PRO A 39 -0.17 7.89 -5.29
C PRO A 39 0.82 8.99 -4.91
N GLU A 40 1.43 8.87 -3.73
CA GLU A 40 2.35 9.85 -3.17
C GLU A 40 3.65 9.19 -2.75
N GLN A 41 4.78 9.86 -3.03
CA GLN A 41 6.09 9.43 -2.53
C GLN A 41 6.29 9.92 -1.09
N TRP A 42 6.42 8.99 -0.16
CA TRP A 42 6.65 9.27 1.24
C TRP A 42 8.09 8.94 1.62
N SER A 43 8.71 9.82 2.39
CA SER A 43 10.05 9.61 2.95
C SER A 43 10.05 8.48 3.99
N HIS A 44 11.20 7.83 4.21
CA HIS A 44 11.38 6.88 5.31
C HIS A 44 12.81 6.94 5.84
N ASN A 45 13.00 6.49 7.08
CA ASN A 45 14.33 6.42 7.71
C ASN A 45 14.78 4.98 8.01
N GLN A 46 13.94 3.98 7.74
CA GLN A 46 14.16 2.59 8.16
C GLN A 46 15.32 1.89 7.42
N TYR A 47 15.47 2.12 6.11
CA TYR A 47 16.49 1.47 5.28
C TYR A 47 17.35 2.53 4.60
N ALA A 48 18.57 2.73 5.10
CA ALA A 48 19.47 3.73 4.55
C ALA A 48 19.82 3.44 3.08
N GLY A 49 19.75 4.46 2.22
CA GLY A 49 20.11 4.36 0.81
C GLY A 49 18.99 3.85 -0.11
N LEU A 50 17.79 3.56 0.42
CA LEU A 50 16.59 3.35 -0.40
C LEU A 50 15.85 4.68 -0.63
N GLY A 51 15.19 4.76 -1.78
CA GLY A 51 14.37 5.90 -2.17
C GLY A 51 13.05 6.00 -1.40
N PRO A 52 12.23 7.03 -1.66
CA PRO A 52 10.92 7.15 -1.02
C PRO A 52 10.00 5.98 -1.39
N VAL A 53 9.05 5.71 -0.50
CA VAL A 53 8.05 4.65 -0.66
C VAL A 53 6.80 5.24 -1.31
N TRP A 54 6.22 4.55 -2.28
CA TRP A 54 4.94 4.94 -2.88
C TRP A 54 3.78 4.48 -2.01
N VAL A 55 2.93 5.43 -1.60
CA VAL A 55 1.76 5.20 -0.75
C VAL A 55 0.50 5.53 -1.52
N VAL A 56 -0.50 4.65 -1.45
CA VAL A 56 -1.78 4.76 -2.18
C VAL A 56 -3.00 4.70 -1.27
N GLY A 57 -2.82 4.40 0.02
CA GLY A 57 -3.93 4.37 0.96
C GLY A 57 -3.52 4.62 2.40
N VAL A 58 -4.45 5.14 3.21
CA VAL A 58 -4.25 5.45 4.62
C VAL A 58 -5.44 4.97 5.44
N LEU A 59 -5.16 4.25 6.53
CA LEU A 59 -6.16 3.80 7.49
C LEU A 59 -5.63 3.92 8.91
N GLY A 60 -6.20 4.82 9.71
CA GLY A 60 -5.73 5.09 11.06
C GLY A 60 -4.28 5.59 11.06
N LYS A 61 -3.35 4.86 11.69
CA LYS A 61 -1.90 5.15 11.69
C LYS A 61 -1.10 4.27 10.71
N ARG A 62 -1.80 3.60 9.78
CA ARG A 62 -1.20 2.71 8.78
C ARG A 62 -1.27 3.32 7.39
N CYS A 63 -0.29 2.98 6.55
CA CYS A 63 -0.21 3.39 5.15
C CYS A 63 -0.04 2.15 4.24
N LEU A 64 -0.84 2.05 3.18
CA LEU A 64 -0.74 1.02 2.16
C LEU A 64 0.30 1.46 1.15
N TYR A 65 1.36 0.69 1.02
CA TYR A 65 2.50 1.02 0.19
C TYR A 65 2.81 -0.05 -0.85
N LEU A 66 3.46 0.38 -1.93
CA LEU A 66 4.11 -0.50 -2.90
C LEU A 66 5.57 -0.70 -2.50
N ASN A 67 5.97 -1.96 -2.35
CA ASN A 67 7.35 -2.39 -2.27
C ASN A 67 7.99 -2.34 -3.67
N SER A 68 8.67 -1.23 -4.00
CA SER A 68 9.32 -1.04 -5.30
C SER A 68 10.52 -1.96 -5.57
N VAL A 69 10.96 -2.72 -4.55
CA VAL A 69 12.10 -3.66 -4.67
C VAL A 69 11.65 -5.03 -5.14
N GLU A 70 10.49 -5.52 -4.67
CA GLU A 70 9.98 -6.86 -4.97
C GLU A 70 8.67 -6.85 -5.77
N GLY A 71 8.00 -5.70 -5.92
CA GLY A 71 6.77 -5.56 -6.70
C GLY A 71 5.55 -6.14 -5.98
N GLY A 72 5.22 -5.62 -4.80
CA GLY A 72 4.05 -6.07 -4.04
C GLY A 72 3.56 -5.06 -3.02
N TRP A 73 2.43 -5.35 -2.39
CA TRP A 73 1.67 -4.42 -1.56
C TRP A 73 1.68 -4.81 -0.09
N GLY A 74 1.66 -3.81 0.79
CA GLY A 74 1.66 -4.06 2.23
C GLY A 74 1.18 -2.88 3.06
N TRP A 75 0.84 -3.16 4.33
CA TRP A 75 0.55 -2.13 5.31
C TRP A 75 1.77 -1.82 6.17
N GLY A 76 2.21 -0.57 6.12
CA GLY A 76 3.22 -0.01 7.02
C GLY A 76 2.59 0.90 8.08
N ARG A 77 3.42 1.49 8.93
CA ARG A 77 3.07 2.61 9.81
C ARG A 77 3.73 3.88 9.32
N TYR A 78 3.06 5.00 9.56
CA TYR A 78 3.62 6.32 9.29
C TYR A 78 3.67 7.17 10.57
N ALA A 79 4.72 7.98 10.70
CA ALA A 79 4.88 8.89 11.84
C ALA A 79 4.05 10.16 11.67
N ARG A 80 4.04 10.69 10.44
CA ARG A 80 3.25 11.85 9.98
C ARG A 80 3.02 11.71 8.47
N TRP A 81 2.05 12.44 7.94
CA TRP A 81 1.81 12.44 6.50
C TRP A 81 3.11 12.70 5.73
N GLY A 82 3.39 11.91 4.70
CA GLY A 82 4.64 12.00 3.94
C GLY A 82 5.86 11.32 4.58
N GLN A 83 5.71 10.62 5.72
CA GLN A 83 6.81 9.93 6.40
C GLN A 83 6.42 8.55 6.95
N VAL A 84 6.84 7.49 6.24
CA VAL A 84 6.74 6.10 6.69
C VAL A 84 7.75 5.86 7.81
N SER A 85 7.28 5.30 8.93
CA SER A 85 8.13 4.93 10.07
C SER A 85 8.53 3.46 10.04
N GLU A 86 7.62 2.58 9.61
CA GLU A 86 7.82 1.13 9.60
C GLU A 86 7.15 0.52 8.36
N TYR A 87 7.88 -0.29 7.61
CA TYR A 87 7.40 -1.09 6.50
C TYR A 87 8.30 -2.32 6.30
N HIS A 88 7.82 -3.31 5.55
CA HIS A 88 8.49 -4.58 5.34
C HIS A 88 8.59 -4.95 3.86
N TRP A 89 9.34 -6.00 3.57
CA TRP A 89 9.32 -6.61 2.25
C TRP A 89 8.04 -7.44 2.12
N GLU A 90 7.18 -7.00 1.22
CA GLU A 90 5.88 -7.61 0.95
C GLU A 90 5.76 -7.90 -0.55
N GLN A 91 5.07 -9.00 -0.87
CA GLN A 91 4.84 -9.52 -2.22
C GLN A 91 3.37 -9.88 -2.45
N GLN A 92 2.46 -9.25 -1.68
CA GLN A 92 1.03 -9.50 -1.80
C GLN A 92 0.43 -8.67 -2.94
N ASP A 93 -0.62 -9.19 -3.57
CA ASP A 93 -1.45 -8.37 -4.47
C ASP A 93 -2.31 -7.39 -3.66
N ILE A 94 -2.63 -6.24 -4.25
CA ILE A 94 -3.37 -5.19 -3.55
C ILE A 94 -4.75 -5.66 -3.06
N HIS A 95 -5.45 -6.49 -3.83
CA HIS A 95 -6.78 -6.99 -3.47
C HIS A 95 -6.72 -7.91 -2.24
N HIS A 96 -5.70 -8.76 -2.12
CA HIS A 96 -5.45 -9.57 -0.94
C HIS A 96 -5.30 -8.69 0.32
N VAL A 97 -4.53 -7.61 0.22
CA VAL A 97 -4.32 -6.68 1.33
C VAL A 97 -5.62 -5.96 1.73
N ILE A 98 -6.45 -5.56 0.77
CA ILE A 98 -7.75 -4.94 1.04
C ILE A 98 -8.73 -5.92 1.68
N PHE A 99 -8.83 -7.15 1.18
CA PHE A 99 -9.70 -8.18 1.76
C PHE A 99 -9.28 -8.57 3.18
N GLN A 100 -7.97 -8.70 3.44
CA GLN A 100 -7.45 -8.90 4.79
C GLN A 100 -7.80 -7.75 5.73
N THR A 101 -7.75 -6.50 5.23
CA THR A 101 -8.14 -5.32 6.00
C THR A 101 -9.63 -5.32 6.33
N LEU A 102 -10.48 -5.67 5.37
CA LEU A 102 -11.92 -5.78 5.62
C LEU A 102 -12.23 -6.89 6.62
N PHE A 103 -11.62 -8.06 6.46
CA PHE A 103 -11.74 -9.17 7.39
C PHE A 103 -11.31 -8.76 8.81
N ALA A 104 -10.21 -8.01 8.92
CA ALA A 104 -9.71 -7.48 10.17
C ALA A 104 -10.70 -6.54 10.87
N ILE A 105 -11.34 -5.65 10.11
CA ILE A 105 -12.35 -4.71 10.61
C ILE A 105 -13.59 -5.47 11.12
N ASP A 106 -14.02 -6.48 10.38
CA ASP A 106 -15.25 -7.22 10.71
C ASP A 106 -15.06 -8.22 11.85
N ASN A 107 -13.87 -8.81 12.00
CA ASN A 107 -13.60 -9.92 12.94
C ASN A 107 -12.60 -9.58 14.06
N GLY A 108 -11.98 -8.41 14.04
CA GLY A 108 -11.17 -7.89 15.14
C GLY A 108 -9.70 -8.34 15.23
N GLY A 109 -8.97 -8.51 14.11
CA GLY A 109 -7.50 -8.75 14.16
C GLY A 109 -6.76 -8.32 12.88
N MET A 110 -5.51 -7.83 12.86
CA MET A 110 -4.35 -8.15 13.72
C MET A 110 -3.67 -6.93 14.36
N GLY A 111 -3.39 -7.06 15.67
CA GLY A 111 -2.30 -6.37 16.35
C GLY A 111 -0.94 -6.95 15.98
#